data_AF-A0A136LDI1-F1
#
_entry.id   AF-A0A136LDI1-F1
#
_cell.length_a   1.000
_cell.length_b   1.000
_cell.length_c   1.000
_cell.angle_alpha   90.00
_cell.angle_beta   90.00
_cell.angle_gamma   90.00
#
_symmetry.space_group_name_H-M   'P 1'
#
loop_
_entity.id
_entity.type
_entity.pdbx_description
1 polymer ?
#
loop_
_entity_poly.entity_id
_entity_poly.type
_entity_poly.pdbx_seq_one_letter_code
_entity_poly.pdbx_strand_id
1 'polypeptide(L)'
;DADRSFLRLLCGAIGLVAFESSRLRAQGPDAVVNGLPDNVQRGGADRFAGLLGWGDTRNESSLPQQLSLLYDPVADPIADTLFIEPTDLLSATEVGGLQSNLGFRGTDPGAYLFDVPTVVMLRLRDLSGQPIGKAEVEVYPMAGGKIDTSSPPAKLTTSEDGVALLPKRPTQAPENYKSPSGHKAIDSLFGRIDPLGSNSALLVKAAKNGTTDYGYLKVWQFVDAYRRSGVGVAFLELRLNLGSASDVENYAASGLLSDSANGLPAQLHALVDGDPTTAHRLPGEGGWVQIDLGRDRSIVEIQLLAPADGSWESFDIVTYATGQLPIEAQVWATERDFSWTRDNRYLLEPNGARAISYRAKVRRFRFLRILNRGGQPGQLAEIRAFGPQV
;
A
#
# COMPACT_ATOMS: atom_id res chain seq x y z
N ASP A 1 -16.29 -19.29 7.81
CA ASP A 1 -17.53 -19.14 7.05
C ASP A 1 -17.64 -20.29 6.05
N ALA A 2 -18.64 -21.17 6.22
CA ALA A 2 -18.70 -22.46 5.50
C ALA A 2 -18.94 -22.28 3.99
N ASP A 3 -19.69 -21.25 3.60
CA ASP A 3 -20.03 -20.96 2.21
C ASP A 3 -18.82 -20.48 1.40
N ARG A 4 -17.97 -19.62 1.98
CA ARG A 4 -16.71 -19.20 1.35
C ARG A 4 -15.75 -20.38 1.17
N SER A 5 -15.71 -21.32 2.11
CA SER A 5 -14.88 -22.53 1.98
C SER A 5 -15.35 -23.42 0.82
N PHE A 6 -16.66 -23.59 0.64
CA PHE A 6 -17.22 -24.33 -0.48
C PHE A 6 -16.93 -23.66 -1.83
N LEU A 7 -17.11 -22.33 -1.92
CA LEU A 7 -16.81 -21.59 -3.14
C LEU A 7 -15.31 -21.66 -3.51
N ARG A 8 -14.41 -21.63 -2.52
CA ARG A 8 -12.97 -21.83 -2.75
C ARG A 8 -12.66 -23.20 -3.33
N LEU A 9 -13.28 -24.25 -2.78
CA LEU A 9 -13.17 -25.61 -3.32
C LEU A 9 -13.64 -25.69 -4.77
N LEU A 10 -14.77 -25.06 -5.08
CA LEU A 10 -15.31 -25.01 -6.45
C LEU A 10 -14.35 -24.30 -7.41
N CYS A 11 -13.83 -23.13 -7.00
CA CYS A 11 -12.84 -22.36 -7.77
C CYS A 11 -11.56 -23.16 -8.03
N GLY A 12 -11.05 -23.88 -7.01
CA GLY A 12 -9.92 -24.79 -7.15
C GLY A 12 -10.19 -25.91 -8.16
N ALA A 13 -11.37 -26.53 -8.09
CA ALA A 13 -11.75 -27.64 -8.98
C ALA A 13 -11.86 -27.25 -10.46
N ILE A 14 -12.05 -25.96 -10.76
CA ILE A 14 -12.13 -25.41 -12.12
C ILE A 14 -10.83 -24.71 -12.56
N GLY A 15 -9.74 -24.90 -11.81
CA GLY A 15 -8.40 -24.47 -12.22
C GLY A 15 -8.03 -23.03 -11.82
N LEU A 16 -8.84 -22.38 -10.97
CA LEU A 16 -8.37 -21.17 -10.30
C LEU A 16 -7.42 -21.56 -9.16
N VAL A 17 -6.35 -20.81 -9.03
CA VAL A 17 -5.32 -21.07 -8.03
C VAL A 17 -5.57 -20.20 -6.82
N ALA A 18 -5.66 -20.85 -5.65
CA ALA A 18 -5.67 -20.13 -4.39
C ALA A 18 -4.28 -19.55 -4.16
N PHE A 19 -4.19 -18.23 -4.05
CA PHE A 19 -2.93 -17.51 -3.85
C PHE A 19 -2.46 -17.58 -2.39
N GLU A 20 -2.75 -18.67 -1.68
CA GLU A 20 -2.45 -18.80 -0.25
C GLU A 20 -0.93 -18.87 0.00
N SER A 21 -0.19 -19.61 -0.84
CA SER A 21 1.29 -19.66 -0.87
C SER A 21 1.92 -18.36 -1.37
N SER A 22 1.14 -17.51 -2.05
CA SER A 22 1.54 -16.20 -2.53
C SER A 22 1.25 -15.06 -1.56
N ARG A 23 0.56 -15.33 -0.44
CA ARG A 23 0.21 -14.31 0.56
C ARG A 23 1.50 -13.71 1.11
N LEU A 24 1.95 -12.63 0.47
CA LEU A 24 2.94 -11.70 0.97
C LEU A 24 2.38 -11.02 2.22
N ARG A 25 2.35 -11.76 3.32
CA ARG A 25 2.22 -11.14 4.62
C ARG A 25 3.65 -10.86 5.05
N ALA A 26 3.99 -9.63 5.42
CA ALA A 26 5.24 -9.40 6.17
C ALA A 26 5.31 -10.28 7.43
N GLN A 27 4.18 -10.85 7.86
CA GLN A 27 4.06 -11.72 9.01
C GLN A 27 3.28 -12.99 8.69
N GLY A 28 3.99 -14.11 8.65
CA GLY A 28 3.43 -15.46 8.52
C GLY A 28 4.55 -16.49 8.25
N PRO A 29 4.35 -17.77 8.57
CA PRO A 29 5.35 -18.82 8.33
C PRO A 29 5.69 -19.00 6.83
N ASP A 30 4.82 -18.54 5.94
CA ASP A 30 4.91 -18.76 4.50
C ASP A 30 5.56 -17.61 3.72
N ALA A 31 5.79 -16.45 4.35
CA ALA A 31 6.34 -15.27 3.68
C ALA A 31 7.65 -14.86 4.34
N VAL A 32 8.74 -15.14 3.64
CA VAL A 32 10.10 -14.85 4.09
C VAL A 32 10.69 -13.83 3.13
N VAL A 33 10.69 -12.56 3.52
CA VAL A 33 11.46 -11.51 2.84
C VAL A 33 12.79 -11.38 3.59
N ASN A 34 13.83 -12.03 3.05
CA ASN A 34 15.16 -12.00 3.65
C ASN A 34 15.84 -10.67 3.32
N GLY A 35 16.43 -10.03 4.33
CA GLY A 35 17.24 -8.82 4.17
C GLY A 35 16.44 -7.52 4.16
N LEU A 36 15.18 -7.53 4.59
CA LEU A 36 14.55 -6.30 5.08
C LEU A 36 15.14 -5.95 6.46
N PRO A 37 15.25 -4.66 6.82
CA PRO A 37 15.57 -4.26 8.18
C PRO A 37 14.54 -4.85 9.17
N ASP A 38 15.00 -5.34 10.33
CA ASP A 38 14.17 -6.08 11.30
C ASP A 38 12.94 -5.28 11.81
N ASN A 39 13.04 -3.95 11.81
CA ASN A 39 11.97 -3.04 12.22
C ASN A 39 10.99 -2.67 11.09
N VAL A 40 11.25 -3.07 9.84
CA VAL A 40 10.39 -2.73 8.70
C VAL A 40 9.37 -3.85 8.48
N GLN A 41 8.13 -3.60 8.89
CA GLN A 41 7.02 -4.52 8.72
C GLN A 41 6.10 -4.02 7.61
N ARG A 42 6.43 -4.38 6.36
CA ARG A 42 5.70 -3.98 5.16
C ARG A 42 4.93 -5.15 4.57
N GLY A 43 3.60 -5.15 4.77
CA GLY A 43 2.68 -6.16 4.26
C GLY A 43 2.20 -5.86 2.84
N GLY A 44 1.92 -6.92 2.09
CA GLY A 44 1.27 -6.86 0.78
C GLY A 44 -0.07 -7.56 0.86
N ALA A 45 -0.97 -7.15 1.76
CA ALA A 45 -2.35 -7.63 1.75
C ALA A 45 -3.20 -6.77 0.80
N ASP A 46 -4.04 -7.41 -0.02
CA ASP A 46 -4.98 -6.66 -0.86
C ASP A 46 -6.15 -6.19 0.00
N ARG A 47 -6.49 -4.91 -0.08
CA ARG A 47 -7.61 -4.33 0.67
C ARG A 47 -8.94 -4.98 0.29
N PHE A 48 -9.13 -5.23 -1.00
CA PHE A 48 -10.35 -5.80 -1.56
C PHE A 48 -10.10 -7.17 -2.19
N ALA A 49 -9.42 -8.04 -1.42
CA ALA A 49 -9.02 -9.36 -1.87
C ALA A 49 -10.21 -10.19 -2.39
N GLY A 50 -10.01 -10.87 -3.52
CA GLY A 50 -10.94 -11.88 -4.03
C GLY A 50 -11.10 -13.08 -3.11
N LEU A 51 -12.02 -13.98 -3.47
CA LEU A 51 -12.34 -15.18 -2.70
C LEU A 51 -11.10 -16.05 -2.43
N LEU A 52 -10.16 -16.10 -3.38
CA LEU A 52 -8.92 -16.86 -3.35
C LEU A 52 -7.76 -16.11 -2.65
N GLY A 53 -8.03 -14.93 -2.10
CA GLY A 53 -7.14 -14.17 -1.22
C GLY A 53 -6.30 -13.09 -1.88
N TRP A 54 -6.36 -12.97 -3.21
CA TRP A 54 -5.69 -11.96 -4.05
C TRP A 54 -6.71 -11.45 -5.09
N GLY A 55 -6.43 -10.33 -5.75
CA GLY A 55 -7.34 -9.68 -6.70
C GLY A 55 -8.11 -8.51 -6.11
N ASP A 56 -8.84 -7.79 -6.97
CA ASP A 56 -9.70 -6.68 -6.59
C ASP A 56 -11.17 -7.01 -6.90
N THR A 57 -12.03 -6.95 -5.89
CA THR A 57 -13.46 -7.23 -6.03
C THR A 57 -14.30 -6.00 -6.36
N ARG A 58 -13.69 -4.82 -6.48
CA ARG A 58 -14.45 -3.60 -6.70
C ARG A 58 -15.01 -3.52 -8.13
N ASN A 59 -16.20 -2.95 -8.25
CA ASN A 59 -16.83 -2.73 -9.54
C ASN A 59 -16.17 -1.54 -10.28
N GLU A 60 -15.26 -1.88 -11.17
CA GLU A 60 -14.47 -0.93 -11.97
C GLU A 60 -15.10 -0.56 -13.32
N SER A 61 -16.38 -0.89 -13.57
CA SER A 61 -17.06 -0.60 -14.84
C SER A 61 -17.08 0.90 -15.21
N SER A 62 -16.93 1.79 -14.22
CA SER A 62 -16.84 3.24 -14.38
C SER A 62 -15.43 3.76 -14.64
N LEU A 63 -14.40 2.93 -14.47
CA LEU A 63 -13.01 3.31 -14.71
C LEU A 63 -12.62 3.10 -16.17
N PRO A 64 -12.07 4.13 -16.85
CA PRO A 64 -11.44 3.96 -18.15
C PRO A 64 -10.40 2.83 -18.12
N GLN A 65 -10.45 1.96 -19.13
CA GLN A 65 -9.62 0.75 -19.22
C GLN A 65 -8.11 1.03 -19.20
N GLN A 66 -7.68 2.23 -19.62
CA GLN A 66 -6.28 2.64 -19.64
C GLN A 66 -5.77 3.16 -18.29
N LEU A 67 -6.67 3.43 -17.32
CA LEU A 67 -6.30 3.88 -15.99
C LEU A 67 -6.08 2.67 -15.06
N SER A 68 -4.91 2.65 -14.42
CA SER A 68 -4.59 1.71 -13.35
C SER A 68 -5.59 1.87 -12.19
N LEU A 69 -6.04 0.76 -11.63
CA LEU A 69 -6.78 0.79 -10.37
C LEU A 69 -5.79 1.00 -9.22
N LEU A 70 -6.17 1.78 -8.21
CA LEU A 70 -5.35 2.00 -7.02
C LEU A 70 -5.71 0.96 -5.97
N TYR A 71 -4.77 0.06 -5.70
CA TYR A 71 -5.00 -1.10 -4.83
C TYR A 71 -4.77 -0.80 -3.33
N ASP A 72 -4.13 0.33 -3.03
CA ASP A 72 -3.92 0.84 -1.68
C ASP A 72 -5.03 1.84 -1.29
N PRO A 73 -5.38 1.96 0.01
CA PRO A 73 -6.35 2.93 0.54
C PRO A 73 -5.82 4.37 0.56
N VAL A 74 -5.27 4.85 -0.55
CA VAL A 74 -4.79 6.23 -0.67
C VAL A 74 -5.90 7.15 -1.20
N ALA A 75 -5.83 8.43 -0.86
CA ALA A 75 -6.66 9.44 -1.50
C ALA A 75 -6.22 9.66 -2.96
N ASP A 76 -7.19 9.75 -3.87
CA ASP A 76 -6.97 10.03 -5.27
C ASP A 76 -8.20 10.69 -5.90
N PRO A 77 -8.07 11.87 -6.52
CA PRO A 77 -9.23 12.60 -7.04
C PRO A 77 -10.10 11.81 -8.04
N ILE A 78 -9.49 10.93 -8.84
CA ILE A 78 -10.23 10.14 -9.83
C ILE A 78 -10.93 8.98 -9.12
N ALA A 79 -10.21 8.22 -8.29
CA ALA A 79 -10.82 7.12 -7.55
C ALA A 79 -11.88 7.59 -6.54
N ASP A 80 -11.73 8.79 -5.98
CA ASP A 80 -12.66 9.36 -4.99
C ASP A 80 -13.95 9.88 -5.65
N THR A 81 -13.91 10.24 -6.94
CA THR A 81 -15.10 10.67 -7.70
C THR A 81 -15.84 9.50 -8.33
N LEU A 82 -15.13 8.43 -8.67
CA LEU A 82 -15.69 7.20 -9.19
C LEU A 82 -16.08 6.29 -8.02
N PHE A 83 -17.37 6.13 -7.76
CA PHE A 83 -17.83 5.18 -6.75
C PHE A 83 -17.53 3.75 -7.21
N ILE A 84 -16.43 3.18 -6.71
CA ILE A 84 -15.93 1.83 -7.05
C ILE A 84 -16.14 0.95 -5.82
N GLU A 85 -17.36 0.44 -5.67
CA GLU A 85 -17.78 -0.33 -4.49
C GLU A 85 -17.20 -1.75 -4.51
N PRO A 86 -16.67 -2.26 -3.38
CA PRO A 86 -16.31 -3.67 -3.26
C PRO A 86 -17.56 -4.55 -3.35
N THR A 87 -17.53 -5.54 -4.24
CA THR A 87 -18.67 -6.44 -4.43
C THR A 87 -18.63 -7.67 -3.53
N ASP A 88 -17.48 -7.97 -2.92
CA ASP A 88 -17.19 -9.22 -2.19
C ASP A 88 -17.44 -10.50 -3.02
N LEU A 89 -17.53 -10.38 -4.36
CA LEU A 89 -17.66 -11.47 -5.31
C LEU A 89 -16.27 -11.92 -5.80
N LEU A 90 -16.22 -12.54 -6.98
CA LEU A 90 -14.98 -12.85 -7.68
C LEU A 90 -14.34 -11.55 -8.20
N SER A 91 -13.05 -11.42 -7.97
CA SER A 91 -12.21 -10.38 -8.55
C SER A 91 -12.12 -10.49 -10.07
N ALA A 92 -11.76 -9.39 -10.74
CA ALA A 92 -11.55 -9.36 -12.19
C ALA A 92 -10.52 -10.41 -12.65
N THR A 93 -9.47 -10.65 -11.85
CA THR A 93 -8.48 -11.71 -12.10
C THR A 93 -9.12 -13.10 -12.06
N GLU A 94 -9.94 -13.37 -11.06
CA GLU A 94 -10.64 -14.66 -10.91
C GLU A 94 -11.62 -14.88 -12.07
N VAL A 95 -12.44 -13.87 -12.41
CA VAL A 95 -13.36 -13.93 -13.56
C VAL A 95 -12.60 -14.14 -14.87
N GLY A 96 -11.49 -13.43 -15.07
CA GLY A 96 -10.63 -13.59 -16.25
C GLY A 96 -10.05 -15.01 -16.36
N GLY A 97 -9.62 -15.59 -15.24
CA GLY A 97 -9.16 -16.97 -15.19
C GLY A 97 -10.27 -17.98 -15.51
N LEU A 98 -11.49 -17.78 -15.00
CA LEU A 98 -12.65 -18.62 -15.33
C LEU A 98 -12.98 -18.57 -16.81
N GLN A 99 -12.98 -17.38 -17.40
CA GLN A 99 -13.30 -17.21 -18.81
C GLN A 99 -12.25 -17.84 -19.72
N SER A 100 -10.95 -17.72 -19.40
CA SER A 100 -9.91 -18.32 -20.25
C SER A 100 -9.80 -19.83 -20.12
N ASN A 101 -10.25 -20.40 -18.99
CA ASN A 101 -10.25 -21.84 -18.78
C ASN A 101 -11.57 -22.50 -19.23
N LEU A 102 -12.47 -21.79 -19.91
CA LEU A 102 -13.70 -22.38 -20.43
C LEU A 102 -13.40 -23.60 -21.32
N GLY A 103 -14.05 -24.72 -21.00
CA GLY A 103 -13.83 -26.00 -21.70
C GLY A 103 -12.67 -26.84 -21.15
N PHE A 104 -11.88 -26.32 -20.22
CA PHE A 104 -10.76 -27.03 -19.58
C PHE A 104 -11.06 -27.20 -18.08
N ARG A 105 -11.23 -28.45 -17.63
CA ARG A 105 -11.50 -28.74 -16.21
C ARG A 105 -10.22 -29.12 -15.48
N GLY A 106 -9.61 -28.16 -14.76
CA GLY A 106 -8.53 -28.41 -13.81
C GLY A 106 -7.25 -29.03 -14.39
N THR A 107 -7.12 -29.10 -15.72
CA THR A 107 -5.97 -29.68 -16.42
C THR A 107 -4.77 -28.74 -16.50
N ASP A 108 -4.98 -27.45 -16.21
CA ASP A 108 -3.96 -26.41 -16.35
C ASP A 108 -4.17 -25.25 -15.35
N PRO A 109 -4.11 -25.55 -14.03
CA PRO A 109 -4.41 -24.57 -13.00
C PRO A 109 -3.45 -23.37 -13.10
N GLY A 110 -4.00 -22.16 -13.10
CA GLY A 110 -3.20 -20.93 -13.05
C GLY A 110 -2.53 -20.51 -14.36
N ALA A 111 -2.74 -21.23 -15.47
CA ALA A 111 -2.16 -20.84 -16.77
C ALA A 111 -2.59 -19.44 -17.25
N TYR A 112 -3.76 -18.97 -16.82
CA TYR A 112 -4.23 -17.60 -17.03
C TYR A 112 -3.29 -16.53 -16.46
N LEU A 113 -2.39 -16.89 -15.55
CA LEU A 113 -1.34 -16.00 -15.04
C LEU A 113 -0.29 -15.64 -16.09
N PHE A 114 -0.21 -16.36 -17.21
CA PHE A 114 0.64 -15.98 -18.33
C PHE A 114 0.10 -14.77 -19.11
N ASP A 115 -1.17 -14.43 -18.91
CA ASP A 115 -1.83 -13.33 -19.61
C ASP A 115 -1.51 -11.99 -18.95
N VAL A 116 -0.27 -11.55 -19.11
CA VAL A 116 0.25 -10.28 -18.57
C VAL A 116 0.65 -9.32 -19.68
N PRO A 117 0.71 -8.00 -19.41
CA PRO A 117 1.15 -7.02 -20.39
C PRO A 117 2.62 -7.25 -20.76
N THR A 118 2.94 -7.14 -22.05
CA THR A 118 4.32 -7.23 -22.53
C THR A 118 5.17 -6.02 -22.16
N VAL A 119 4.60 -4.84 -21.94
CA VAL A 119 5.33 -3.62 -21.60
C VAL A 119 4.65 -3.04 -20.37
N VAL A 120 5.43 -2.81 -19.31
CA VAL A 120 4.90 -2.26 -18.07
C VAL A 120 5.68 -1.01 -17.71
N MET A 121 4.94 0.09 -17.59
CA MET A 121 5.45 1.35 -17.05
C MET A 121 5.02 1.47 -15.60
N LEU A 122 6.00 1.48 -14.69
CA LEU A 122 5.77 1.74 -13.27
C LEU A 122 5.72 3.25 -13.05
N ARG A 123 4.61 3.75 -12.50
CA ARG A 123 4.46 5.12 -12.02
C ARG A 123 4.65 5.13 -10.52
N LEU A 124 5.74 5.72 -10.04
CA LEU A 124 5.97 5.96 -8.63
C LEU A 124 5.37 7.32 -8.24
N ARG A 125 4.46 7.29 -7.26
CA ARG A 125 3.83 8.49 -6.70
C ARG A 125 3.92 8.48 -5.19
N ASP A 126 3.92 9.67 -4.61
CA ASP A 126 3.76 9.81 -3.17
C ASP A 126 2.31 9.56 -2.75
N LEU A 127 2.07 9.53 -1.44
CA LEU A 127 0.74 9.30 -0.88
C LEU A 127 -0.27 10.40 -1.26
N SER A 128 0.19 11.54 -1.77
CA SER A 128 -0.64 12.69 -2.17
C SER A 128 -0.95 12.75 -3.66
N GLY A 129 -0.39 11.85 -4.49
CA GLY A 129 -0.59 11.87 -5.94
C GLY A 129 0.56 12.42 -6.74
N GLN A 130 1.59 12.96 -6.10
CA GLN A 130 2.65 13.63 -6.83
C GLN A 130 3.69 12.63 -7.36
N PRO A 131 4.20 12.82 -8.58
CA PRO A 131 5.21 11.93 -9.14
C PRO A 131 6.52 11.97 -8.34
N ILE A 132 7.10 10.78 -8.11
CA ILE A 132 8.41 10.64 -7.47
C ILE A 132 9.48 10.48 -8.56
N GLY A 133 9.91 11.61 -9.11
CA GLY A 133 10.96 11.60 -10.14
C GLY A 133 12.37 11.36 -9.61
N LYS A 134 13.28 10.85 -10.45
CA LYS A 134 14.69 10.58 -10.10
C LYS A 134 14.89 9.73 -8.85
N ALA A 135 13.96 8.82 -8.54
CA ALA A 135 14.16 7.85 -7.48
C ALA A 135 14.98 6.67 -8.01
N GLU A 136 15.86 6.14 -7.17
CA GLU A 136 16.53 4.87 -7.42
C GLU A 136 15.56 3.74 -7.07
N VAL A 137 15.37 2.80 -7.99
CA VAL A 137 14.39 1.71 -7.85
C VAL A 137 15.09 0.37 -8.03
N GLU A 138 14.92 -0.51 -7.04
CA GLU A 138 15.39 -1.89 -7.06
C GLU A 138 14.16 -2.82 -7.01
N VAL A 139 14.12 -3.82 -7.89
CA VAL A 139 12.98 -4.75 -7.99
C VAL A 139 13.45 -6.17 -7.69
N TYR A 140 12.81 -6.81 -6.71
CA TYR A 140 13.15 -8.14 -6.22
C TYR A 140 12.00 -9.12 -6.45
N PRO A 141 12.19 -10.15 -7.28
CA PRO A 141 11.15 -11.12 -7.55
C PRO A 141 11.06 -12.15 -6.43
N MET A 142 9.84 -12.60 -6.18
CA MET A 142 9.61 -13.80 -5.40
C MET A 142 10.09 -15.05 -6.17
N ALA A 143 10.64 -16.02 -5.45
CA ALA A 143 10.93 -17.36 -5.96
C ALA A 143 10.65 -18.39 -4.85
N GLY A 144 9.77 -19.37 -5.13
CA GLY A 144 9.41 -20.40 -4.16
C GLY A 144 8.81 -19.84 -2.86
N GLY A 145 8.02 -18.77 -2.96
CA GLY A 145 7.38 -18.08 -1.82
C GLY A 145 8.29 -17.10 -1.08
N LYS A 146 9.56 -16.96 -1.47
CA LYS A 146 10.55 -16.12 -0.76
C LYS A 146 11.06 -14.98 -1.62
N ILE A 147 11.40 -13.86 -1.00
CA ILE A 147 12.07 -12.72 -1.65
C ILE A 147 13.43 -12.53 -0.99
N ASP A 148 14.49 -12.53 -1.80
CA ASP A 148 15.85 -12.24 -1.37
C ASP A 148 16.23 -10.82 -1.82
N THR A 149 16.53 -9.93 -0.86
CA THR A 149 16.90 -8.54 -1.15
C THR A 149 18.39 -8.31 -1.34
N SER A 150 19.23 -9.35 -1.26
CA SER A 150 20.68 -9.24 -1.35
C SER A 150 21.20 -8.89 -2.75
N SER A 151 20.46 -9.26 -3.80
CA SER A 151 20.84 -9.01 -5.19
C SER A 151 19.62 -8.66 -6.06
N PRO A 152 19.38 -7.37 -6.36
CA PRO A 152 18.26 -6.98 -7.21
C PRO A 152 18.55 -7.34 -8.67
N PRO A 153 17.67 -8.09 -9.36
CA PRO A 153 17.82 -8.36 -10.79
C PRO A 153 17.59 -7.13 -11.68
N ALA A 154 16.98 -6.07 -11.15
CA ALA A 154 16.79 -4.81 -11.88
C ALA A 154 17.07 -3.62 -10.97
N LYS A 155 17.88 -2.69 -11.48
CA LYS A 155 18.09 -1.35 -10.92
C LYS A 155 17.71 -0.31 -11.98
N LEU A 156 16.85 0.62 -11.60
CA LEU A 156 16.26 1.62 -12.49
C LEU A 156 16.31 2.99 -11.81
N THR A 157 16.14 4.04 -12.60
CA THR A 157 15.89 5.38 -12.10
C THR A 157 14.60 5.89 -12.73
N THR A 158 13.69 6.45 -11.94
CA THR A 158 12.49 7.06 -12.54
C THR A 158 12.83 8.33 -13.30
N SER A 159 12.08 8.61 -14.36
CA SER A 159 12.08 9.89 -15.06
C SER A 159 11.68 11.04 -14.13
N GLU A 160 11.73 12.30 -14.60
CA GLU A 160 11.21 13.44 -13.82
C GLU A 160 9.74 13.27 -13.41
N ASP A 161 8.95 12.63 -14.26
CA ASP A 161 7.53 12.35 -14.04
C ASP A 161 7.27 11.10 -13.18
N GLY A 162 8.31 10.54 -12.57
CA GLY A 162 8.18 9.38 -11.69
C GLY A 162 7.91 8.07 -12.42
N VAL A 163 8.29 7.95 -13.69
CA VAL A 163 8.03 6.76 -14.51
C VAL A 163 9.30 5.94 -14.70
N ALA A 164 9.21 4.62 -14.53
CA ALA A 164 10.27 3.67 -14.89
C ALA A 164 9.71 2.55 -15.79
N LEU A 165 10.44 2.23 -16.85
CA LEU A 165 10.15 1.05 -17.66
C LEU A 165 10.72 -0.18 -16.96
N LEU A 166 9.85 -1.12 -16.61
CA LEU A 166 10.28 -2.33 -15.91
C LEU A 166 10.86 -3.35 -16.93
N PRO A 167 12.05 -3.93 -16.68
CA PRO A 167 12.73 -4.79 -17.65
C PRO A 167 12.15 -6.21 -17.66
N LYS A 168 12.02 -6.78 -18.87
CA LYS A 168 11.59 -8.18 -19.02
C LYS A 168 12.66 -9.15 -18.54
N ARG A 169 12.20 -10.29 -18.04
CA ARG A 169 13.02 -11.47 -17.76
C ARG A 169 12.56 -12.61 -18.67
N PRO A 170 13.51 -13.42 -19.19
CA PRO A 170 13.18 -14.55 -20.04
C PRO A 170 12.35 -15.58 -19.28
N THR A 171 11.37 -16.18 -19.96
CA THR A 171 10.55 -17.26 -19.36
C THR A 171 11.31 -18.56 -19.13
N GLN A 172 12.46 -18.75 -19.79
CA GLN A 172 13.18 -20.02 -19.85
C GLN A 172 12.32 -21.21 -20.34
N ALA A 173 11.12 -20.94 -20.89
CA ALA A 173 10.27 -21.95 -21.48
C ALA A 173 10.78 -22.29 -22.91
N PRO A 174 10.46 -23.48 -23.43
CA PRO A 174 10.74 -23.81 -24.83
C PRO A 174 10.15 -22.76 -25.77
N GLU A 175 10.80 -22.55 -26.93
CA GLU A 175 10.31 -21.64 -27.95
C GLU A 175 8.88 -22.02 -28.36
N ASN A 176 7.97 -21.04 -28.40
CA ASN A 176 6.55 -21.24 -28.70
C ASN A 176 5.79 -22.15 -27.72
N TYR A 177 6.27 -22.32 -26.48
CA TYR A 177 5.53 -23.00 -25.44
C TYR A 177 4.11 -22.44 -25.28
N LYS A 178 3.15 -23.36 -25.28
CA LYS A 178 1.76 -23.10 -24.93
C LYS A 178 1.34 -24.07 -23.84
N SER A 179 0.59 -23.56 -22.88
CA SER A 179 -0.06 -24.36 -21.87
C SER A 179 -1.16 -25.25 -22.49
N PRO A 180 -1.60 -26.34 -21.86
CA PRO A 180 -2.73 -27.14 -22.33
C PRO A 180 -4.02 -26.34 -22.62
N SER A 181 -4.32 -25.28 -21.87
CA SER A 181 -5.45 -24.37 -22.17
C SER A 181 -5.11 -23.27 -23.20
N GLY A 182 -3.91 -23.29 -23.78
CA GLY A 182 -3.53 -22.46 -24.93
C GLY A 182 -2.80 -21.16 -24.59
N HIS A 183 -2.50 -20.89 -23.32
CA HIS A 183 -1.79 -19.69 -22.90
C HIS A 183 -0.33 -19.72 -23.29
N LYS A 184 0.20 -18.62 -23.81
CA LYS A 184 1.59 -18.51 -24.24
C LYS A 184 2.44 -17.96 -23.09
N ALA A 185 3.51 -18.67 -22.73
CA ALA A 185 4.51 -18.09 -21.86
C ALA A 185 5.27 -16.98 -22.62
N ILE A 186 5.21 -15.76 -22.10
CA ILE A 186 5.88 -14.58 -22.67
C ILE A 186 6.88 -14.00 -21.68
N ASP A 187 7.97 -13.43 -22.21
CA ASP A 187 8.94 -12.73 -21.38
C ASP A 187 8.26 -11.61 -20.61
N SER A 188 8.39 -11.68 -19.29
CA SER A 188 7.65 -10.85 -18.33
C SER A 188 8.56 -10.46 -17.17
N LEU A 189 8.06 -9.60 -16.29
CA LEU A 189 8.80 -9.18 -15.09
C LEU A 189 9.04 -10.30 -14.08
N PHE A 190 8.18 -11.31 -14.12
CA PHE A 190 8.27 -12.47 -13.25
C PHE A 190 9.20 -13.54 -13.83
N GLY A 191 9.65 -13.39 -15.08
CA GLY A 191 10.35 -14.43 -15.83
C GLY A 191 9.40 -15.59 -16.08
N ARG A 192 9.79 -16.80 -15.66
CA ARG A 192 8.92 -17.97 -15.68
C ARG A 192 7.87 -17.88 -14.58
N ILE A 193 6.67 -17.42 -14.89
CA ILE A 193 5.55 -17.46 -13.94
C ILE A 193 5.28 -18.93 -13.54
N ASP A 194 5.21 -19.19 -12.25
CA ASP A 194 4.72 -20.44 -11.70
C ASP A 194 3.20 -20.39 -11.71
N PRO A 195 2.51 -21.29 -12.43
CA PRO A 195 1.06 -21.35 -12.44
C PRO A 195 0.46 -21.55 -11.04
N LEU A 196 1.20 -22.16 -10.11
CA LEU A 196 0.78 -22.31 -8.71
C LEU A 196 1.03 -21.07 -7.84
N GLY A 197 1.55 -19.99 -8.42
CA GLY A 197 1.72 -18.70 -7.75
C GLY A 197 2.94 -18.58 -6.83
N SER A 198 3.89 -19.51 -6.86
CA SER A 198 5.06 -19.45 -5.95
C SER A 198 6.06 -18.31 -6.25
N ASN A 199 5.87 -17.56 -7.35
CA ASN A 199 6.65 -16.38 -7.70
C ASN A 199 5.77 -15.18 -8.13
N SER A 200 4.56 -15.08 -7.57
CA SER A 200 3.50 -14.18 -8.00
C SER A 200 3.69 -12.71 -7.58
N ALA A 201 4.83 -12.34 -7.01
CA ALA A 201 5.04 -10.98 -6.51
C ALA A 201 6.45 -10.44 -6.72
N LEU A 202 6.54 -9.12 -6.76
CA LEU A 202 7.76 -8.33 -6.83
C LEU A 202 7.75 -7.36 -5.65
N LEU A 203 8.82 -7.35 -4.86
CA LEU A 203 9.10 -6.26 -3.93
C LEU A 203 9.81 -5.15 -4.70
N VAL A 204 9.26 -3.94 -4.62
CA VAL A 204 9.87 -2.72 -5.14
C VAL A 204 10.42 -1.95 -3.95
N LYS A 205 11.72 -1.75 -3.93
CA LYS A 205 12.39 -0.82 -3.03
C LYS A 205 12.70 0.44 -3.82
N ALA A 206 12.31 1.59 -3.31
CA ALA A 206 12.68 2.86 -3.90
C ALA A 206 13.38 3.74 -2.86
N ALA A 207 14.39 4.48 -3.31
CA ALA A 207 15.17 5.39 -2.49
C ALA A 207 15.24 6.78 -3.14
N LYS A 208 15.06 7.82 -2.32
CA LYS A 208 15.18 9.22 -2.72
C LYS A 208 15.45 10.10 -1.51
N ASN A 209 16.34 11.09 -1.66
CA ASN A 209 16.65 12.10 -0.64
C ASN A 209 16.95 11.51 0.75
N GLY A 210 17.72 10.42 0.79
CA GLY A 210 18.08 9.73 2.04
C GLY A 210 16.96 8.89 2.67
N THR A 211 15.77 8.85 2.07
CA THR A 211 14.66 7.99 2.52
C THR A 211 14.53 6.77 1.62
N THR A 212 14.11 5.64 2.21
CA THR A 212 13.79 4.41 1.50
C THR A 212 12.39 3.96 1.91
N ASP A 213 11.61 3.48 0.96
CA ASP A 213 10.32 2.83 1.22
C ASP A 213 10.11 1.66 0.26
N TYR A 214 9.16 0.81 0.62
CA TYR A 214 8.93 -0.46 -0.02
C TYR A 214 7.46 -0.62 -0.38
N GLY A 215 7.20 -1.27 -1.51
CA GLY A 215 5.86 -1.65 -1.94
C GLY A 215 5.90 -2.92 -2.77
N TYR A 216 4.73 -3.48 -3.07
CA TYR A 216 4.61 -4.74 -3.79
C TYR A 216 3.85 -4.57 -5.10
N LEU A 217 4.35 -5.20 -6.16
CA LEU A 217 3.61 -5.44 -7.39
C LEU A 217 3.28 -6.93 -7.46
N LYS A 218 2.04 -7.25 -7.76
CA LYS A 218 1.51 -8.61 -7.70
C LYS A 218 1.01 -9.05 -9.06
N VAL A 219 1.29 -10.29 -9.45
CA VAL A 219 0.97 -10.82 -10.79
C VAL A 219 -0.50 -10.61 -11.16
N TRP A 220 -1.42 -10.69 -10.19
CA TRP A 220 -2.84 -10.44 -10.43
C TRP A 220 -3.10 -9.02 -10.93
N GLN A 221 -2.36 -8.00 -10.47
CA GLN A 221 -2.50 -6.61 -10.94
C GLN A 221 -2.12 -6.48 -12.42
N PHE A 222 -1.21 -7.33 -12.89
CA PHE A 222 -0.82 -7.39 -14.29
C PHE A 222 -1.86 -8.13 -15.12
N VAL A 223 -2.35 -9.27 -14.63
CA VAL A 223 -3.45 -10.00 -15.28
C VAL A 223 -4.68 -9.10 -15.38
N ASP A 224 -5.04 -8.42 -14.31
CA ASP A 224 -6.12 -7.46 -14.26
C ASP A 224 -5.94 -6.34 -15.30
N ALA A 225 -4.78 -5.67 -15.31
CA ALA A 225 -4.47 -4.64 -16.30
C ALA A 225 -4.53 -5.18 -17.75
N TYR A 226 -4.05 -6.39 -18.01
CA TYR A 226 -4.11 -7.02 -19.33
C TYR A 226 -5.55 -7.32 -19.75
N ARG A 227 -6.37 -7.87 -18.84
CA ARG A 227 -7.76 -8.22 -19.10
C ARG A 227 -8.65 -6.99 -19.26
N ARG A 228 -8.38 -5.92 -18.52
CA ARG A 228 -9.11 -4.64 -18.63
C ARG A 228 -8.78 -3.90 -19.92
N SER A 229 -7.51 -3.85 -20.30
CA SER A 229 -7.05 -3.00 -21.41
C SER A 229 -6.99 -3.71 -22.76
N GLY A 230 -6.87 -5.05 -22.78
CA GLY A 230 -6.72 -5.85 -23.99
C GLY A 230 -5.43 -5.55 -24.79
N VAL A 231 -4.54 -4.70 -24.27
CA VAL A 231 -3.32 -4.27 -24.94
C VAL A 231 -2.07 -4.80 -24.23
N GLY A 232 -1.00 -4.95 -24.99
CA GLY A 232 0.29 -5.40 -24.47
C GLY A 232 1.03 -4.36 -23.62
N VAL A 233 0.46 -3.19 -23.34
CA VAL A 233 1.09 -2.10 -22.57
C VAL A 233 0.21 -1.75 -21.38
N ALA A 234 0.78 -1.73 -20.17
CA ALA A 234 0.08 -1.31 -18.96
C ALA A 234 0.88 -0.25 -18.19
N PHE A 235 0.13 0.68 -17.59
CA PHE A 235 0.64 1.53 -16.53
C PHE A 235 0.24 0.89 -15.21
N LEU A 236 1.21 0.70 -14.30
CA LEU A 236 0.93 0.29 -12.93
C LEU A 236 1.43 1.39 -12.01
N GLU A 237 0.60 1.75 -11.05
CA GLU A 237 0.94 2.77 -10.08
C GLU A 237 1.28 2.14 -8.74
N LEU A 238 2.38 2.61 -8.15
CA LEU A 238 2.79 2.22 -6.81
C LEU A 238 2.97 3.48 -5.96
N ARG A 239 2.30 3.47 -4.80
CA ARG A 239 2.29 4.58 -3.85
C ARG A 239 3.28 4.33 -2.76
N LEU A 240 4.26 5.23 -2.62
CA LEU A 240 5.33 5.09 -1.63
C LEU A 240 5.43 6.35 -0.77
N ASN A 241 5.75 6.15 0.50
CA ASN A 241 5.94 7.20 1.48
C ASN A 241 7.40 7.69 1.48
N LEU A 242 7.87 8.13 0.31
CA LEU A 242 9.17 8.74 0.13
C LEU A 242 9.08 10.25 0.32
N GLY A 243 9.99 10.80 1.11
CA GLY A 243 10.03 12.22 1.43
C GLY A 243 11.45 12.71 1.60
N SER A 244 11.62 13.73 2.44
CA SER A 244 12.95 14.12 2.89
C SER A 244 13.29 13.35 4.16
N ALA A 245 14.57 13.06 4.38
CA ALA A 245 15.01 12.50 5.65
C ALA A 245 14.63 13.44 6.80
N SER A 246 14.11 12.85 7.88
CA SER A 246 13.70 13.57 9.08
C SER A 246 14.83 13.62 10.09
N ASP A 247 14.85 14.71 10.87
CA ASP A 247 15.66 14.82 12.07
C ASP A 247 15.13 13.89 13.19
N VAL A 248 15.88 13.75 14.27
CA VAL A 248 15.53 12.92 15.44
C VAL A 248 14.66 13.68 16.45
N GLU A 249 14.72 15.02 16.46
CA GLU A 249 13.94 15.84 17.41
C GLU A 249 12.45 15.82 17.08
N ASN A 250 11.63 15.32 18.02
CA ASN A 250 10.17 15.39 17.95
C ASN A 250 9.66 16.75 18.45
N TYR A 251 9.26 17.64 17.53
CA TYR A 251 8.72 18.95 17.89
C TYR A 251 7.33 18.90 18.54
N ALA A 252 6.60 17.79 18.39
CA ALA A 252 5.29 17.63 19.04
C ALA A 252 5.40 17.41 20.55
N ALA A 253 6.55 16.91 21.05
CA ALA A 253 6.76 16.57 22.47
C ALA A 253 6.59 17.75 23.44
N SER A 254 6.75 18.99 22.96
CA SER A 254 6.56 20.22 23.75
C SER A 254 5.30 21.00 23.36
N GLY A 255 4.47 20.43 22.48
CA GLY A 255 3.30 21.08 21.95
C GLY A 255 2.14 21.14 22.94
N LEU A 256 1.31 22.17 22.81
CA LEU A 256 0.06 22.28 23.57
C LEU A 256 -1.05 21.52 22.87
N LEU A 257 -1.73 20.63 23.60
CA LEU A 257 -2.76 19.77 23.07
C LEU A 257 -4.16 20.33 23.33
N SER A 258 -5.05 20.11 22.37
CA SER A 258 -6.49 20.35 22.48
C SER A 258 -7.25 19.36 21.62
N ASP A 259 -8.51 19.11 21.94
CA ASP A 259 -9.39 18.26 21.15
C ASP A 259 -10.81 18.84 21.08
N SER A 260 -11.65 18.25 20.23
CA SER A 260 -13.04 18.67 20.10
C SER A 260 -13.93 18.28 21.27
N ALA A 261 -13.50 17.34 22.13
CA ALA A 261 -14.26 16.90 23.29
C ALA A 261 -13.95 17.69 24.58
N ASN A 262 -13.04 18.66 24.51
CA ASN A 262 -12.55 19.44 25.65
C ASN A 262 -11.94 18.56 26.75
N GLY A 263 -11.17 17.55 26.34
CA GLY A 263 -10.39 16.69 27.22
C GLY A 263 -9.40 17.47 28.08
N LEU A 264 -9.15 16.97 29.28
CA LEU A 264 -8.23 17.63 30.20
C LEU A 264 -6.78 17.51 29.67
N PRO A 265 -5.93 18.55 29.82
CA PRO A 265 -4.55 18.49 29.33
C PRO A 265 -3.76 17.28 29.81
N ALA A 266 -3.96 16.85 31.06
CA ALA A 266 -3.32 15.66 31.62
C ALA A 266 -3.70 14.35 30.91
N GLN A 267 -4.92 14.26 30.36
CA GLN A 267 -5.37 13.09 29.58
C GLN A 267 -4.85 13.13 28.15
N LEU A 268 -4.74 14.33 27.58
CA LEU A 268 -4.22 14.51 26.22
C LEU A 268 -2.72 14.25 26.15
N HIS A 269 -1.98 14.52 27.24
CA HIS A 269 -0.52 14.40 27.32
C HIS A 269 0.03 13.06 26.83
N ALA A 270 -0.74 11.96 26.96
CA ALA A 270 -0.37 10.66 26.39
C ALA A 270 0.03 10.76 24.90
N LEU A 271 -0.63 11.63 24.12
CA LEU A 271 -0.35 11.82 22.70
C LEU A 271 1.06 12.36 22.39
N VAL A 272 1.81 12.84 23.37
CA VAL A 272 3.13 13.47 23.16
C VAL A 272 4.15 13.15 24.26
N ASP A 273 3.88 12.17 25.12
CA ASP A 273 4.72 11.87 26.29
C ASP A 273 5.94 10.99 25.98
N GLY A 274 6.04 10.47 24.76
CA GLY A 274 7.10 9.56 24.32
C GLY A 274 6.93 8.13 24.85
N ASP A 275 5.81 7.82 25.51
CA ASP A 275 5.50 6.48 26.01
C ASP A 275 4.51 5.77 25.05
N PRO A 276 4.97 4.78 24.28
CA PRO A 276 4.13 4.00 23.38
C PRO A 276 3.01 3.19 24.06
N THR A 277 3.10 3.02 25.39
CA THR A 277 2.17 2.19 26.19
C THR A 277 1.02 3.00 26.75
N THR A 278 1.13 4.33 26.77
CA THR A 278 0.01 5.22 27.08
C THR A 278 -0.79 5.46 25.80
N ALA A 279 -2.10 5.62 25.93
CA ALA A 279 -2.95 5.93 24.80
C ALA A 279 -4.09 6.86 25.22
N HIS A 280 -4.42 7.79 24.34
CA HIS A 280 -5.55 8.69 24.49
C HIS A 280 -6.72 8.22 23.64
N ARG A 281 -7.92 8.23 24.22
CA ARG A 281 -9.16 7.96 23.49
C ARG A 281 -9.54 9.17 22.65
N LEU A 282 -9.54 8.99 21.34
CA LEU A 282 -9.86 10.03 20.39
C LEU A 282 -11.39 10.25 20.28
N PRO A 283 -11.83 11.48 19.98
CA PRO A 283 -13.24 11.80 19.71
C PRO A 283 -13.86 10.96 18.57
N GLY A 284 -15.20 10.88 18.54
CA GLY A 284 -15.95 10.18 17.49
C GLY A 284 -15.93 10.90 16.13
N GLU A 285 -16.84 10.52 15.24
CA GLU A 285 -16.96 11.08 13.89
C GLU A 285 -17.05 12.62 13.89
N GLY A 286 -16.29 13.26 13.01
CA GLY A 286 -16.19 14.72 12.92
C GLY A 286 -15.37 15.38 14.04
N GLY A 287 -14.96 14.62 15.05
CA GLY A 287 -14.09 15.07 16.11
C GLY A 287 -12.63 15.21 15.68
N TRP A 288 -11.84 15.96 16.44
CA TRP A 288 -10.45 16.23 16.11
C TRP A 288 -9.56 16.31 17.35
N VAL A 289 -8.27 16.07 17.15
CA VAL A 289 -7.19 16.39 18.09
C VAL A 289 -6.19 17.32 17.42
N GLN A 290 -5.58 18.22 18.19
CA GLN A 290 -4.68 19.24 17.67
C GLN A 290 -3.49 19.47 18.59
N ILE A 291 -2.35 19.69 17.96
CA ILE A 291 -1.10 20.13 18.57
C ILE A 291 -0.77 21.54 18.09
N ASP A 292 -0.57 22.47 19.02
CA ASP A 292 0.11 23.73 18.78
C ASP A 292 1.61 23.54 19.08
N LEU A 293 2.45 23.61 18.06
CA LEU A 293 3.91 23.46 18.15
C LEU A 293 4.62 24.70 18.78
N GLY A 294 3.85 25.69 19.26
CA GLY A 294 4.28 26.93 19.91
C GLY A 294 4.77 28.01 18.95
N ARG A 295 5.32 27.61 17.80
CA ARG A 295 5.75 28.50 16.70
C ARG A 295 5.70 27.75 15.38
N ASP A 296 5.80 28.46 14.28
CA ASP A 296 5.92 27.84 12.96
C ASP A 296 7.23 27.03 12.87
N ARG A 297 7.10 25.71 12.67
CA ARG A 297 8.20 24.76 12.47
C ARG A 297 8.21 24.25 11.02
N SER A 298 9.39 24.02 10.48
CA SER A 298 9.54 23.29 9.21
C SER A 298 9.47 21.79 9.49
N ILE A 299 8.50 21.10 8.91
CA ILE A 299 8.21 19.68 9.13
C ILE A 299 8.28 18.92 7.81
N VAL A 300 8.80 17.69 7.85
CA VAL A 300 8.87 16.76 6.70
C VAL A 300 8.16 15.44 6.96
N GLU A 301 7.95 15.09 8.22
CA GLU A 301 7.36 13.83 8.62
C GLU A 301 6.44 14.02 9.84
N ILE A 302 5.25 13.43 9.76
CA ILE A 302 4.36 13.23 10.89
C ILE A 302 4.27 11.73 11.13
N GLN A 303 4.51 11.27 12.36
CA GLN A 303 4.31 9.86 12.71
C GLN A 303 3.16 9.72 13.70
N LEU A 304 2.37 8.67 13.50
CA LEU A 304 1.32 8.26 14.41
C LEU A 304 1.69 6.89 14.99
N LEU A 305 1.70 6.79 16.31
CA LEU A 305 1.84 5.51 17.00
C LEU A 305 0.46 5.05 17.42
N ALA A 306 0.03 3.93 16.84
CA ALA A 306 -1.28 3.37 17.12
C ALA A 306 -1.15 2.12 17.98
N PRO A 307 -2.00 1.96 19.02
CA PRO A 307 -2.13 0.68 19.70
C PRO A 307 -2.64 -0.40 18.73
N ALA A 308 -2.47 -1.66 19.12
CA ALA A 308 -2.85 -2.82 18.31
C ALA A 308 -4.36 -2.87 18.00
N ASP A 309 -5.20 -2.25 18.82
CA ASP A 309 -6.67 -2.24 18.66
C ASP A 309 -7.25 -0.84 18.86
N GLY A 310 -8.32 -0.55 18.12
CA GLY A 310 -9.23 0.56 18.39
C GLY A 310 -8.74 1.94 17.98
N SER A 311 -8.29 2.15 16.75
CA SER A 311 -7.94 3.48 16.19
C SER A 311 -9.05 4.06 15.30
N TRP A 312 -8.93 5.33 14.89
CA TRP A 312 -9.79 5.88 13.83
C TRP A 312 -9.59 5.12 12.53
N GLU A 313 -10.68 4.85 11.82
CA GLU A 313 -10.63 4.12 10.55
C GLU A 313 -10.21 5.03 9.38
N SER A 314 -10.69 6.27 9.37
CA SER A 314 -10.35 7.25 8.35
C SER A 314 -10.20 8.65 8.95
N PHE A 315 -9.21 9.41 8.48
CA PHE A 315 -8.94 10.76 8.99
C PHE A 315 -8.12 11.60 8.02
N ASP A 316 -8.17 12.91 8.23
CA ASP A 316 -7.22 13.83 7.61
C ASP A 316 -6.22 14.35 8.63
N ILE A 317 -4.95 14.40 8.24
CA ILE A 317 -3.94 15.21 8.90
C ILE A 317 -3.93 16.54 8.16
N VAL A 318 -4.29 17.63 8.86
CA VAL A 318 -4.29 18.99 8.30
C VAL A 318 -3.35 19.88 9.09
N THR A 319 -2.76 20.86 8.39
CA THR A 319 -1.76 21.75 8.96
C THR A 319 -2.05 23.20 8.59
N TYR A 320 -1.73 24.13 9.49
CA TYR A 320 -1.89 25.56 9.26
C TYR A 320 -0.92 26.39 10.11
N ALA A 321 -0.60 27.58 9.60
CA ALA A 321 0.40 28.48 10.16
C ALA A 321 -0.18 29.43 11.21
N THR A 322 0.71 30.17 11.87
CA THR A 322 0.33 31.26 12.77
C THR A 322 -0.54 32.30 12.04
N GLY A 323 -1.68 32.65 12.63
CA GLY A 323 -2.62 33.63 12.06
C GLY A 323 -3.63 33.04 11.06
N GLN A 324 -3.51 31.76 10.70
CA GLN A 324 -4.52 31.06 9.90
C GLN A 324 -5.57 30.39 10.78
N LEU A 325 -6.79 30.31 10.27
CA LEU A 325 -7.90 29.60 10.90
C LEU A 325 -7.92 28.13 10.45
N PRO A 326 -8.55 27.23 11.24
CA PRO A 326 -8.68 25.83 10.84
C PRO A 326 -9.38 25.59 9.49
N ILE A 327 -10.24 26.50 9.04
CA ILE A 327 -10.90 26.42 7.73
C ILE A 327 -9.93 26.67 6.56
N GLU A 328 -8.79 27.32 6.83
CA GLU A 328 -7.71 27.58 5.87
C GLU A 328 -6.65 26.47 5.88
N ALA A 329 -6.87 25.41 6.69
CA ALA A 329 -5.90 24.34 6.84
C ALA A 329 -5.68 23.57 5.55
N GLN A 330 -4.42 23.24 5.31
CA GLN A 330 -3.99 22.46 4.17
C GLN A 330 -3.86 20.99 4.57
N VAL A 331 -4.41 20.09 3.75
CA VAL A 331 -4.22 18.65 3.94
C VAL A 331 -2.72 18.33 3.82
N TRP A 332 -2.23 17.59 4.80
CA TRP A 332 -0.91 16.96 4.81
C TRP A 332 -1.02 15.53 4.26
N ALA A 333 -1.97 14.76 4.80
CA ALA A 333 -2.28 13.41 4.35
C ALA A 333 -3.75 13.08 4.65
N THR A 334 -4.32 12.18 3.84
CA THR A 334 -5.65 11.60 4.04
C THR A 334 -5.50 10.10 4.17
N GLU A 335 -6.04 9.55 5.24
CA GLU A 335 -6.08 8.12 5.52
C GLU A 335 -7.51 7.61 5.31
N ARG A 336 -7.66 6.56 4.48
CA ARG A 336 -8.96 5.99 4.11
C ARG A 336 -9.24 4.67 4.82
N ASP A 337 -8.21 4.00 5.31
CA ASP A 337 -8.30 2.69 5.95
C ASP A 337 -7.07 2.49 6.84
N PHE A 338 -7.10 3.11 8.01
CA PHE A 338 -5.98 3.09 8.92
C PHE A 338 -5.74 1.70 9.50
N SER A 339 -6.79 0.87 9.64
CA SER A 339 -6.68 -0.53 10.02
C SER A 339 -5.78 -1.28 9.03
N TRP A 340 -6.04 -1.14 7.73
CA TRP A 340 -5.19 -1.69 6.69
C TRP A 340 -3.78 -1.09 6.71
N THR A 341 -3.64 0.24 6.82
CA THR A 341 -2.32 0.91 6.84
C THR A 341 -1.48 0.44 8.03
N ARG A 342 -2.07 0.31 9.22
CA ARG A 342 -1.39 -0.17 10.42
C ARG A 342 -0.95 -1.63 10.32
N ASP A 343 -1.62 -2.45 9.50
CA ASP A 343 -1.25 -3.85 9.28
C ASP A 343 -0.26 -4.03 8.12
N ASN A 344 -0.19 -3.07 7.19
CA ASN A 344 0.60 -3.20 5.95
C ASN A 344 1.79 -2.22 5.84
N ARG A 345 1.80 -1.09 6.55
CA ARG A 345 2.73 0.02 6.31
C ARG A 345 3.41 0.55 7.58
N TYR A 346 3.50 -0.26 8.62
CA TYR A 346 4.08 0.18 9.89
C TYR A 346 5.58 -0.13 9.99
N LEU A 347 6.24 0.61 10.87
CA LEU A 347 7.53 0.25 11.44
C LEU A 347 7.28 -0.25 12.86
N LEU A 348 7.93 -1.37 13.21
CA LEU A 348 7.87 -1.90 14.56
C LEU A 348 8.95 -1.21 15.39
N GLU A 349 8.53 -0.46 16.40
CA GLU A 349 9.42 0.16 17.36
C GLU A 349 9.98 -0.90 18.33
N PRO A 350 11.15 -0.68 18.97
CA PRO A 350 11.74 -1.63 19.91
C PRO A 350 10.81 -2.03 21.08
N ASN A 351 9.86 -1.17 21.41
CA ASN A 351 8.84 -1.37 22.44
C ASN A 351 7.59 -2.14 21.95
N GLY A 352 7.55 -2.55 20.68
CA GLY A 352 6.45 -3.28 20.07
C GLY A 352 5.32 -2.42 19.49
N ALA A 353 5.38 -1.09 19.62
CA ALA A 353 4.41 -0.19 19.00
C ALA A 353 4.58 -0.13 17.48
N ARG A 354 3.47 0.14 16.80
CA ARG A 354 3.44 0.31 15.36
C ARG A 354 3.46 1.80 15.03
N ALA A 355 4.56 2.25 14.46
CA ALA A 355 4.71 3.62 13.98
C ALA A 355 4.35 3.71 12.49
N ILE A 356 3.44 4.64 12.17
CA ILE A 356 3.03 4.92 10.79
C ILE A 356 3.52 6.32 10.43
N SER A 357 4.42 6.40 9.46
CA SER A 357 4.95 7.66 8.94
C SER A 357 4.06 8.23 7.83
N TYR A 358 3.90 9.55 7.82
CA TYR A 358 3.30 10.35 6.75
C TYR A 358 4.32 11.41 6.33
N ARG A 359 5.06 11.12 5.26
CA ARG A 359 6.10 12.01 4.72
C ARG A 359 5.56 12.83 3.57
N ALA A 360 6.00 14.08 3.51
CA ALA A 360 5.68 14.98 2.42
C ALA A 360 6.86 15.93 2.14
N LYS A 361 6.68 16.84 1.18
CA LYS A 361 7.59 17.97 1.00
C LYS A 361 7.61 18.83 2.26
N VAL A 362 8.76 19.44 2.56
CA VAL A 362 8.92 20.36 3.70
C VAL A 362 7.79 21.39 3.69
N ARG A 363 7.04 21.47 4.78
CA ARG A 363 6.04 22.51 5.00
C ARG A 363 6.29 23.19 6.32
N ARG A 364 6.08 24.51 6.35
CA ARG A 364 6.18 25.30 7.57
C ARG A 364 4.78 25.54 8.14
N PHE A 365 4.53 25.10 9.37
CA PHE A 365 3.25 25.29 10.06
C PHE A 365 3.43 25.30 11.58
N ARG A 366 2.43 25.79 12.31
CA ARG A 366 2.40 25.78 13.78
C ARG A 366 1.39 24.79 14.32
N PHE A 367 0.26 24.65 13.66
CA PHE A 367 -0.83 23.79 14.11
C PHE A 367 -0.89 22.53 13.27
N LEU A 368 -0.92 21.39 13.95
CA LEU A 368 -1.18 20.07 13.38
C LEU A 368 -2.50 19.59 13.95
N ARG A 369 -3.47 19.25 13.09
CA ARG A 369 -4.76 18.71 13.51
C ARG A 369 -5.03 17.41 12.79
N ILE A 370 -5.48 16.41 13.53
CA ILE A 370 -5.98 15.16 12.96
C ILE A 370 -7.50 15.16 13.14
N LEU A 371 -8.23 15.06 12.03
CA LEU A 371 -9.68 15.15 11.95
C LEU A 371 -10.26 13.79 11.57
N ASN A 372 -11.10 13.22 12.41
CA ASN A 372 -11.82 11.99 12.12
C ASN A 372 -12.80 12.21 10.96
N ARG A 373 -12.64 11.45 9.87
CA ARG A 373 -13.50 11.52 8.69
C ARG A 373 -14.59 10.45 8.65
N GLY A 374 -14.51 9.46 9.52
CA GLY A 374 -15.48 8.38 9.58
C GLY A 374 -15.02 7.26 10.50
N GLY A 375 -15.98 6.68 11.22
CA GLY A 375 -15.76 5.55 12.11
C GLY A 375 -16.07 5.86 13.57
N GLN A 376 -15.93 4.82 14.39
CA GLN A 376 -16.12 4.90 15.85
C GLN A 376 -14.98 5.68 16.52
N PRO A 377 -15.16 6.14 17.78
CA PRO A 377 -14.07 6.66 18.58
C PRO A 377 -12.87 5.69 18.56
N GLY A 378 -11.68 6.26 18.40
CA GLY A 378 -10.43 5.51 18.33
C GLY A 378 -9.52 5.78 19.53
N GLN A 379 -8.29 5.34 19.41
CA GLN A 379 -7.20 5.54 20.33
C GLN A 379 -5.93 5.76 19.53
N LEU A 380 -5.07 6.61 20.07
CA LEU A 380 -3.74 6.85 19.57
C LEU A 380 -2.78 6.94 20.75
N ALA A 381 -1.63 6.29 20.62
CA ALA A 381 -0.57 6.34 21.62
C ALA A 381 0.17 7.66 21.50
N GLU A 382 0.72 7.96 20.33
CA GLU A 382 1.58 9.14 20.18
C GLU A 382 1.42 9.81 18.81
N ILE A 383 1.65 11.13 18.78
CA ILE A 383 1.79 11.95 17.59
C ILE A 383 3.17 12.58 17.65
N ARG A 384 3.96 12.37 16.59
CA ARG A 384 5.30 12.94 16.45
C ARG A 384 5.39 13.79 15.20
N ALA A 385 6.15 14.87 15.27
CA ALA A 385 6.39 15.78 14.15
C ALA A 385 7.87 16.11 14.04
N PHE A 386 8.48 15.80 12.90
CA PHE A 386 9.93 15.89 12.70
C PHE A 386 10.29 16.90 11.62
N GLY A 387 11.34 17.67 11.88
CA GLY A 387 11.94 18.59 10.92
C GLY A 387 12.80 17.88 9.86
N PRO A 388 13.24 18.59 8.82
CA PRO A 388 14.22 18.05 7.87
C PRO A 388 15.54 17.77 8.58
N GLN A 389 16.18 16.66 8.24
CA GLN A 389 17.58 16.42 8.62
C GLN A 389 18.46 17.49 7.96
N VAL A 390 19.30 18.17 8.76
CA VAL A 390 20.21 19.25 8.32
C VAL A 390 21.57 18.70 7.92
#